data_AF-A0A7Y7CVW7-F1
#
_entry.id   AF-A0A7Y7CVW7-F1
#
_cell.length_a   1.000
_cell.length_b   1.000
_cell.length_c   1.000
_cell.angle_alpha   90.00
_cell.angle_beta   90.00
_cell.angle_gamma   90.00
#
_symmetry.space_group_name_H-M   'P 1'
#
loop_
_entity.id
_entity.type
_entity.pdbx_description
1 polymer ?
#
loop_
_entity_poly.entity_id
_entity_poly.type
_entity_poly.pdbx_seq_one_letter_code
_entity_poly.pdbx_strand_id
1 'polypeptide(L)'
;MKALSKIFLLALPIALAISCRPDQPTDPGPAYGAGDGIVGTWRQSGATIYDITLPVPEAQDVSAYYSRPTNGWIITFNEDGTYMVDQKGKGPNPFGANGTFAFDTVYYPTSISILPDGGTGTTMEMLNAPRATDVNFGLSFEVEKCDVPVSKYEFIFTRQN
;
A
#
# COMPACT_ATOMS: atom_id res chain seq x y z
N MET A 1 -56.22 -29.69 -28.98
CA MET A 1 -55.53 -29.93 -27.68
C MET A 1 -54.12 -30.54 -27.78
N LYS A 2 -53.66 -31.08 -28.91
CA LYS A 2 -52.30 -31.68 -29.03
C LYS A 2 -51.15 -30.68 -29.25
N ALA A 3 -51.44 -29.46 -29.70
CA ALA A 3 -50.42 -28.43 -29.94
C ALA A 3 -49.98 -27.69 -28.66
N LEU A 4 -50.90 -27.46 -27.70
CA LEU A 4 -50.56 -26.81 -26.43
C LEU A 4 -49.59 -27.65 -25.57
N SER A 5 -49.71 -28.98 -25.60
CA SER A 5 -48.85 -29.89 -24.83
C SER A 5 -47.40 -29.88 -25.32
N LYS A 6 -47.15 -29.62 -26.61
CA LYS A 6 -45.79 -29.56 -27.18
C LYS A 6 -45.08 -28.24 -26.88
N ILE A 7 -45.84 -27.14 -26.73
CA ILE A 7 -45.27 -25.82 -26.35
C ILE A 7 -44.82 -25.84 -24.89
N PHE A 8 -45.56 -26.53 -24.02
CA PHE A 8 -45.23 -26.63 -22.59
C PHE A 8 -43.95 -27.45 -22.33
N LEU A 9 -43.68 -28.47 -23.15
CA LEU A 9 -42.48 -29.31 -23.02
C LEU A 9 -41.19 -28.65 -23.52
N LEU A 10 -41.27 -27.64 -24.40
CA LEU A 10 -40.10 -26.92 -24.90
C LEU A 10 -39.71 -25.71 -24.02
N ALA A 11 -40.66 -25.16 -23.27
CA ALA A 11 -40.44 -23.97 -22.43
C ALA A 11 -39.85 -24.29 -21.04
N LEU A 12 -40.03 -25.52 -20.55
CA LEU A 12 -39.59 -25.95 -19.22
C LEU A 12 -38.05 -25.93 -19.00
N PRO A 13 -37.19 -26.35 -19.95
CA PRO A 13 -35.74 -26.31 -19.74
C PRO A 13 -35.16 -24.87 -19.75
N ILE A 14 -35.81 -23.93 -20.44
CA ILE A 14 -35.36 -22.53 -20.51
C ILE A 14 -35.66 -21.80 -19.19
N ALA A 15 -36.81 -22.09 -18.57
CA ALA A 15 -37.18 -21.50 -17.27
C ALA A 15 -36.27 -21.98 -16.12
N LEU A 16 -35.75 -23.21 -16.20
CA LEU A 16 -34.82 -23.76 -15.20
C LEU A 16 -33.40 -23.19 -15.31
N ALA A 17 -32.99 -22.72 -16.49
CA ALA A 17 -31.67 -22.11 -16.69
C ALA A 17 -31.55 -20.69 -16.10
N ILE A 18 -32.67 -19.97 -15.93
CA ILE A 18 -32.70 -18.61 -15.37
C ILE A 18 -32.71 -18.64 -13.82
N SER A 19 -33.17 -19.75 -13.23
CA SER A 19 -33.35 -19.89 -11.78
C SER A 19 -32.10 -20.32 -10.99
N CYS A 20 -30.98 -20.65 -11.67
CA CYS A 20 -29.80 -21.22 -11.01
C CYS A 20 -28.56 -20.33 -11.04
N ARG A 21 -28.64 -19.07 -11.48
CA ARG A 21 -27.54 -18.14 -11.26
C ARG A 21 -27.75 -17.50 -9.89
N PRO A 22 -26.92 -17.81 -8.87
CA PRO A 22 -26.97 -17.05 -7.63
C PRO A 22 -26.78 -15.58 -7.98
N ASP A 23 -27.60 -14.71 -7.39
CA ASP A 23 -27.46 -13.26 -7.54
C ASP A 23 -26.01 -12.91 -7.27
N GLN A 24 -25.32 -12.38 -8.28
CA GLN A 24 -23.99 -11.85 -8.02
C GLN A 24 -24.19 -10.70 -7.04
N PRO A 25 -23.43 -10.64 -5.93
CA PRO A 25 -23.47 -9.48 -5.06
C PRO A 25 -23.18 -8.24 -5.91
N THR A 26 -24.21 -7.44 -6.13
CA THR A 26 -24.16 -6.19 -6.90
C THR A 26 -23.59 -5.07 -6.05
N ASP A 27 -23.60 -5.26 -4.73
CA ASP A 27 -22.99 -4.37 -3.76
C ASP A 27 -21.59 -4.90 -3.39
N PRO A 28 -20.50 -4.22 -3.80
CA PRO A 28 -19.15 -4.58 -3.37
C PRO A 28 -18.89 -4.33 -1.88
N GLY A 29 -19.90 -3.85 -1.14
CA GLY A 29 -19.78 -3.40 0.24
C GLY A 29 -19.37 -1.94 0.32
N PRO A 30 -19.32 -1.36 1.54
CA PRO A 30 -18.84 0.00 1.72
C PRO A 30 -17.41 0.13 1.19
N ALA A 31 -17.10 1.28 0.58
CA ALA A 31 -15.73 1.61 0.21
C ALA A 31 -14.86 1.54 1.46
N TYR A 32 -14.00 0.53 1.55
CA TYR A 32 -12.99 0.45 2.58
C TYR A 32 -11.94 1.52 2.27
N GLY A 33 -11.64 2.40 3.24
CA GLY A 33 -10.56 3.37 3.11
C GLY A 33 -9.24 2.62 3.04
N ALA A 34 -8.74 2.35 1.83
CA ALA A 34 -7.53 1.57 1.63
C ALA A 34 -6.24 2.22 2.21
N GLY A 35 -6.32 3.39 2.87
CA GLY A 35 -5.25 3.98 3.68
C GLY A 35 -5.47 3.86 5.21
N ASP A 36 -6.67 3.46 5.68
CA ASP A 36 -7.01 3.41 7.10
C ASP A 36 -6.14 2.40 7.87
N GLY A 37 -5.60 1.40 7.16
CA GLY A 37 -4.68 0.45 7.75
C GLY A 37 -3.32 1.04 8.13
N ILE A 38 -2.95 2.25 7.72
CA ILE A 38 -1.63 2.82 8.01
C ILE A 38 -1.44 3.12 9.50
N VAL A 39 -2.51 3.39 10.24
CA VAL A 39 -2.45 3.73 11.66
C VAL A 39 -1.86 2.55 12.43
N GLY A 40 -0.90 2.86 13.31
CA GLY A 40 -0.17 1.90 14.13
C GLY A 40 1.34 2.03 14.00
N THR A 41 2.04 1.13 14.69
CA THR A 41 3.51 1.09 14.72
C THR A 41 4.05 0.10 13.69
N TRP A 42 5.07 0.51 12.97
CA TRP A 42 5.64 -0.22 11.86
C TRP A 42 7.15 -0.27 11.96
N ARG A 43 7.72 -1.44 11.74
CA ARG A 43 9.16 -1.65 11.71
C ARG A 43 9.60 -1.95 10.29
N GLN A 44 10.60 -1.24 9.78
CA GLN A 44 11.24 -1.57 8.52
C GLN A 44 11.83 -2.99 8.61
N SER A 45 11.38 -3.84 7.71
CA SER A 45 11.79 -5.24 7.59
C SER A 45 12.63 -5.50 6.34
N GLY A 46 12.60 -4.60 5.36
CA GLY A 46 13.35 -4.75 4.12
C GLY A 46 13.67 -3.44 3.42
N ALA A 47 14.59 -3.52 2.46
CA ALA A 47 14.80 -2.46 1.49
C ALA A 47 15.43 -3.01 0.20
N THR A 48 14.99 -2.47 -0.93
CA THR A 48 15.64 -2.62 -2.24
C THR A 48 16.12 -1.26 -2.71
N ILE A 49 17.34 -1.21 -3.24
CA ILE A 49 17.95 0.01 -3.77
C ILE A 49 18.10 -0.16 -5.27
N TYR A 50 17.66 0.82 -6.04
CA TYR A 50 17.79 0.86 -7.48
C TYR A 50 18.76 1.96 -7.88
N ASP A 51 19.75 1.63 -8.71
CA ASP A 51 20.53 2.62 -9.45
C ASP A 51 19.76 3.00 -10.71
N ILE A 52 19.19 4.21 -10.70
CA ILE A 52 18.37 4.74 -11.79
C ILE A 52 19.17 5.59 -12.78
N THR A 53 20.48 5.72 -12.58
CA THR A 53 21.37 6.42 -13.52
C THR A 53 21.72 5.57 -14.73
N LEU A 54 21.52 4.25 -14.63
CA LEU A 54 21.76 3.30 -15.70
C LEU A 54 20.55 3.17 -16.63
N PRO A 55 20.73 3.01 -17.96
CA PRO A 55 19.63 2.82 -18.90
C PRO A 55 18.75 1.60 -18.58
N VAL A 56 19.34 0.59 -17.95
CA VAL A 56 18.62 -0.54 -17.34
C VAL A 56 18.92 -0.45 -15.85
N PRO A 57 17.93 -0.08 -15.02
CA PRO A 57 18.15 0.06 -13.59
C PRO A 57 18.65 -1.25 -12.97
N GLU A 58 19.73 -1.17 -12.20
CA GLU A 58 20.21 -2.28 -11.38
C GLU A 58 19.54 -2.23 -10.02
N ALA A 59 19.17 -3.38 -9.48
CA ALA A 59 18.52 -3.49 -8.17
C ALA A 59 19.36 -4.32 -7.21
N GLN A 60 19.53 -3.81 -5.99
CA GLN A 60 20.19 -4.51 -4.89
C GLN A 60 19.22 -4.67 -3.72
N ASP A 61 18.90 -5.92 -3.39
CA ASP A 61 18.18 -6.25 -2.16
C ASP A 61 19.13 -6.22 -0.96
N VAL A 62 18.82 -5.37 0.01
CA VAL A 62 19.58 -5.21 1.26
C VAL A 62 18.71 -5.54 2.48
N SER A 63 17.60 -6.24 2.31
CA SER A 63 16.65 -6.57 3.38
C SER A 63 17.29 -7.31 4.55
N ALA A 64 18.28 -8.17 4.28
CA ALA A 64 19.05 -8.86 5.32
C ALA A 64 19.71 -7.89 6.31
N TYR A 65 20.12 -6.69 5.88
CA TYR A 65 20.71 -5.67 6.75
C TYR A 65 19.68 -5.09 7.72
N TYR A 66 18.44 -4.89 7.28
CA TYR A 66 17.34 -4.30 8.05
C TYR A 66 16.63 -5.30 8.98
N SER A 67 16.82 -6.60 8.77
CA SER A 67 16.37 -7.65 9.70
C SER A 67 16.93 -7.47 11.12
N ARG A 68 18.10 -6.83 11.26
CA ARG A 68 18.77 -6.57 12.55
C ARG A 68 17.98 -5.55 13.38
N PRO A 69 17.80 -5.75 14.71
CA PRO A 69 16.91 -4.95 15.54
C PRO A 69 17.11 -3.42 15.44
N THR A 70 18.37 -2.96 15.37
CA THR A 70 18.73 -1.54 15.43
C THR A 70 18.91 -0.85 14.07
N ASN A 71 18.69 -1.58 12.97
CA ASN A 71 19.01 -1.07 11.64
C ASN A 71 17.79 -0.49 10.91
N GLY A 72 16.60 -1.02 11.19
CA GLY A 72 15.34 -0.58 10.60
C GLY A 72 14.76 0.67 11.25
N TRP A 73 13.97 1.41 10.50
CA TRP A 73 13.06 2.42 11.04
C TRP A 73 11.99 1.77 11.92
N ILE A 74 11.61 2.43 13.01
CA ILE A 74 10.34 2.17 13.71
C ILE A 74 9.56 3.47 13.71
N ILE A 75 8.36 3.44 13.13
CA ILE A 75 7.52 4.61 12.89
C ILE A 75 6.10 4.30 13.37
N THR A 76 5.53 5.22 14.13
CA THR A 76 4.14 5.16 14.58
C THR A 76 3.33 6.24 13.86
N PHE A 77 2.29 5.84 13.13
CA PHE A 77 1.32 6.72 12.49
C PHE A 77 0.05 6.79 13.33
N ASN A 78 -0.42 8.00 13.63
CA ASN A 78 -1.57 8.27 14.49
C ASN A 78 -2.83 8.61 13.68
N GLU A 79 -4.00 8.44 14.29
CA GLU A 79 -5.30 8.74 13.67
C GLU A 79 -5.50 10.24 13.36
N ASP A 80 -4.79 11.12 14.07
CA ASP A 80 -4.86 12.58 13.89
C ASP A 80 -4.01 13.10 12.71
N GLY A 81 -3.42 12.19 11.92
CA GLY A 81 -2.56 12.55 10.79
C GLY A 81 -1.13 12.91 11.20
N THR A 82 -0.72 12.65 12.44
CA THR A 82 0.67 12.81 12.89
C THR A 82 1.44 11.49 12.85
N TYR A 83 2.77 11.58 12.82
CA TYR A 83 3.63 10.41 13.01
C TYR A 83 4.83 10.73 13.90
N MET A 84 5.41 9.68 14.47
CA MET A 84 6.63 9.74 15.27
C MET A 84 7.59 8.62 14.89
N VAL A 85 8.88 8.92 14.86
CA VAL A 85 9.94 7.93 14.62
C VAL A 85 10.51 7.46 15.95
N ASP A 86 10.06 6.30 16.43
CA ASP A 86 10.53 5.67 17.67
C ASP A 86 11.99 5.18 17.55
N GLN A 87 12.38 4.73 16.36
CA GLN A 87 13.75 4.32 16.05
C GLN A 87 14.18 4.84 14.69
N LYS A 88 15.26 5.62 14.68
CA LYS A 88 15.90 6.06 13.44
C LYS A 88 16.61 4.90 12.75
N GLY A 89 16.16 4.57 11.54
CA GLY A 89 16.78 3.59 10.68
C GLY A 89 18.09 4.08 10.05
N LYS A 90 18.81 3.17 9.40
CA LYS A 90 20.03 3.47 8.65
C LYS A 90 19.71 3.76 7.18
N GLY A 91 20.40 4.73 6.59
CA GLY A 91 20.20 5.15 5.20
C GLY A 91 19.53 6.53 5.09
N PRO A 92 18.91 6.84 3.94
CA PRO A 92 18.16 8.07 3.73
C PRO A 92 17.07 8.26 4.80
N ASN A 93 16.86 9.50 5.21
CA ASN A 93 15.88 9.85 6.24
C ASN A 93 14.77 10.76 5.67
N PRO A 94 13.74 10.20 5.04
CA PRO A 94 12.59 10.99 4.58
C PRO A 94 11.64 11.39 5.73
N PHE A 95 11.78 10.79 6.91
CA PHE A 95 10.82 10.92 8.02
C PHE A 95 11.21 11.94 9.10
N GLY A 96 12.45 12.45 9.13
CA GLY A 96 12.88 13.31 10.24
C GLY A 96 12.81 12.58 11.60
N ALA A 97 12.16 13.20 12.59
CA ALA A 97 11.92 12.63 13.92
C ALA A 97 10.41 12.46 14.23
N ASN A 98 9.59 13.38 13.72
CA ASN A 98 8.15 13.41 13.82
C ASN A 98 7.60 14.40 12.77
N GLY A 99 6.28 14.42 12.60
CA GLY A 99 5.62 15.39 11.75
C GLY A 99 4.20 14.97 11.41
N THR A 100 3.72 15.40 10.24
CA THR A 100 2.39 15.03 9.72
C THR A 100 2.48 14.21 8.45
N PHE A 101 1.45 13.41 8.20
CA PHE A 101 1.30 12.66 6.96
C PHE A 101 -0.08 12.88 6.34
N ALA A 102 -0.16 12.76 5.03
CA ALA A 102 -1.41 12.82 4.29
C ALA A 102 -1.35 11.94 3.05
N PHE A 103 -2.50 11.35 2.69
CA PHE A 103 -2.64 10.63 1.43
C PHE A 103 -3.03 11.58 0.29
N ASP A 104 -2.72 11.18 -0.94
CA ASP A 104 -3.17 11.85 -2.16
C ASP A 104 -4.69 11.80 -2.35
N THR A 105 -5.31 10.67 -1.99
CA THR A 105 -6.75 10.46 -2.07
C THR A 105 -7.28 9.78 -0.82
N VAL A 106 -8.58 9.97 -0.56
CA VAL A 106 -9.27 9.35 0.59
C VAL A 106 -9.44 7.84 0.40
N TYR A 107 -9.65 7.40 -0.86
CA TYR A 107 -9.91 6.00 -1.19
C TYR A 107 -8.87 5.51 -2.19
N TYR A 108 -8.18 4.41 -1.86
CA TYR A 108 -7.14 3.81 -2.70
C TYR A 108 -5.93 4.74 -2.92
N PRO A 109 -5.26 5.16 -1.84
CA PRO A 109 -4.13 6.06 -1.96
C PRO A 109 -2.99 5.39 -2.72
N THR A 110 -2.32 6.17 -3.56
CA THR A 110 -1.14 5.71 -4.32
C THR A 110 0.14 6.36 -3.83
N SER A 111 0.02 7.42 -3.04
CA SER A 111 1.15 8.13 -2.44
C SER A 111 0.82 8.65 -1.05
N ILE A 112 1.87 8.79 -0.26
CA ILE A 112 1.84 9.40 1.06
C ILE A 112 2.81 10.59 1.08
N SER A 113 2.31 11.74 1.50
CA SER A 113 3.11 12.93 1.76
C SER A 113 3.51 12.93 3.22
N ILE A 114 4.82 13.01 3.48
CA ILE A 114 5.41 13.12 4.82
C ILE A 114 5.97 14.51 4.96
N LEU A 115 5.52 15.24 5.98
CA LEU A 115 6.01 16.57 6.32
C LEU A 115 6.67 16.51 7.71
N PRO A 116 8.00 16.39 7.79
CA PRO A 116 8.70 16.45 9.07
C PRO A 116 8.61 17.83 9.72
N ASP A 117 8.53 17.88 11.05
CA ASP A 117 8.53 19.15 11.78
C ASP A 117 9.84 19.92 11.54
N GLY A 118 9.71 21.16 11.04
CA GLY A 118 10.86 21.99 10.68
C GLY A 118 11.66 21.51 9.46
N GLY A 119 11.12 20.54 8.70
CA GLY A 119 11.74 19.98 7.50
C GLY A 119 10.97 20.30 6.22
N THR A 120 11.48 19.78 5.11
CA THR A 120 10.81 19.85 3.80
C THR A 120 9.94 18.61 3.61
N GLY A 121 8.71 18.82 3.15
CA GLY A 121 7.80 17.72 2.82
C GLY A 121 8.31 16.89 1.66
N THR A 122 8.13 15.57 1.75
CA THR A 122 8.47 14.61 0.70
C THR A 122 7.26 13.75 0.40
N THR A 123 6.93 13.58 -0.88
CA THR A 123 5.90 12.64 -1.33
C THR A 123 6.56 11.34 -1.74
N MET A 124 6.04 10.23 -1.24
CA MET A 124 6.53 8.88 -1.53
C MET A 124 5.41 8.05 -2.14
N GLU A 125 5.75 7.23 -3.12
CA GLU A 125 4.82 6.29 -3.71
C GLU A 125 4.59 5.13 -2.75
N MET A 126 3.34 4.67 -2.64
CA MET A 126 3.00 3.50 -1.84
C MET A 126 3.09 2.26 -2.72
N LEU A 127 3.88 1.27 -2.30
CA LEU A 127 3.94 -0.04 -2.99
C LEU A 127 2.62 -0.81 -2.81
N ASN A 128 1.95 -0.58 -1.69
CA ASN A 128 0.60 -1.02 -1.42
C ASN A 128 -0.05 -0.10 -0.39
N ALA A 129 -1.35 0.13 -0.53
CA ALA A 129 -2.16 0.83 0.45
C ALA A 129 -2.61 -0.18 1.53
N PRO A 130 -2.09 -0.10 2.77
CA PRO A 130 -2.36 -1.12 3.78
C PRO A 130 -3.80 -1.06 4.27
N ARG A 131 -4.41 -2.24 4.37
CA ARG A 131 -5.67 -2.48 5.07
C ARG A 131 -5.42 -2.77 6.55
N ALA A 132 -6.45 -2.72 7.37
CA ALA A 132 -6.39 -2.96 8.80
C ALA A 132 -5.84 -4.35 9.15
N THR A 133 -6.08 -5.33 8.27
CA THR A 133 -5.58 -6.71 8.41
C THR A 133 -4.18 -6.91 7.81
N ASP A 134 -3.66 -5.94 7.06
CA ASP A 134 -2.38 -6.09 6.38
C ASP A 134 -1.24 -5.94 7.38
N VAL A 135 -0.32 -6.90 7.29
CA VAL A 135 0.88 -6.97 8.14
C VAL A 135 2.06 -6.23 7.54
N ASN A 136 2.01 -5.89 6.25
CA ASN A 136 3.09 -5.21 5.54
C ASN A 136 2.58 -4.04 4.72
N PHE A 137 3.40 -3.00 4.62
CA PHE A 137 3.28 -1.98 3.58
C PHE A 137 4.66 -1.56 3.08
N GLY A 138 4.71 -0.84 1.97
CA GLY A 138 5.97 -0.34 1.43
C GLY A 138 5.88 1.05 0.85
N LEU A 139 7.02 1.73 0.84
CA LEU A 139 7.19 3.08 0.34
C LEU A 139 8.35 3.12 -0.66
N SER A 140 8.14 3.84 -1.77
CA SER A 140 9.13 4.09 -2.81
C SER A 140 9.42 5.57 -2.89
N PHE A 141 10.70 5.94 -2.89
CA PHE A 141 11.13 7.33 -3.01
C PHE A 141 12.52 7.44 -3.63
N GLU A 142 12.75 8.56 -4.31
CA GLU A 142 14.03 8.85 -4.93
C GLU A 142 14.94 9.63 -3.98
N VAL A 143 16.24 9.40 -4.15
CA VAL A 143 17.29 10.18 -3.51
C VAL A 143 18.01 10.95 -4.60
N GLU A 144 18.01 12.26 -4.43
CA GLU A 144 18.62 13.19 -5.36
C GLU A 144 20.04 13.55 -4.94
N LYS A 145 20.87 13.84 -5.94
CA LYS A 145 22.18 14.45 -5.76
C LYS A 145 22.32 15.57 -6.77
N CYS A 146 22.52 16.80 -6.27
CA CYS A 146 22.54 18.01 -7.11
C CYS A 146 21.27 18.14 -7.96
N ASP A 147 20.10 17.95 -7.35
CA ASP A 147 18.77 18.06 -7.98
C ASP A 147 18.53 17.08 -9.13
N VAL A 148 19.30 15.99 -9.17
CA VAL A 148 19.13 14.89 -10.12
C VAL A 148 18.90 13.59 -9.34
N PRO A 149 17.82 12.84 -9.64
CA PRO A 149 17.60 11.52 -9.06
C PRO A 149 18.73 10.57 -9.43
N VAL A 150 19.37 9.97 -8.43
CA VAL A 150 20.48 9.02 -8.64
C VAL A 150 20.16 7.62 -8.16
N SER A 151 19.24 7.48 -7.21
CA SER A 151 18.84 6.17 -6.71
C SER A 151 17.39 6.20 -6.25
N LYS A 152 16.71 5.07 -6.37
CA LYS A 152 15.37 4.86 -5.83
C LYS A 152 15.42 3.83 -4.70
N TYR A 153 14.78 4.12 -3.59
CA TYR A 153 14.66 3.22 -2.45
C TYR A 153 13.24 2.71 -2.35
N GLU A 154 13.11 1.40 -2.18
CA GLU A 154 11.85 0.75 -1.81
C GLU A 154 12.00 0.18 -0.41
N PHE A 155 11.38 0.81 0.58
CA PHE A 155 11.35 0.34 1.96
C PHE A 155 10.12 -0.51 2.20
N ILE A 156 10.32 -1.66 2.86
CA ILE A 156 9.24 -2.55 3.30
C ILE A 156 9.15 -2.49 4.82
N PHE A 157 7.94 -2.36 5.32
CA PHE A 157 7.62 -2.27 6.73
C PHE A 157 6.68 -3.41 7.12
N THR A 158 6.86 -3.90 8.34
CA THR A 158 6.02 -4.90 8.98
C THR A 158 5.42 -4.33 10.26
N ARG A 159 4.11 -4.55 10.45
CA ARG A 159 3.36 -4.05 11.60
C ARG A 159 3.95 -4.61 12.90
N GLN A 160 4.06 -3.78 13.92
CA GLN A 160 4.36 -4.21 15.29
C GLN A 160 3.02 -4.45 16.01
N ASN A 161 2.88 -5.61 16.63
CA ASN A 161 1.70 -5.97 17.43
C ASN A 161 1.78 -5.36 18.83
#